data_AF-A0A350MPB7-F1
#
_entry.id   AF-A0A350MPB7-F1
#
_cell.length_a   1.000
_cell.length_b   1.000
_cell.length_c   1.000
_cell.angle_alpha   90.00
_cell.angle_beta   90.00
_cell.angle_gamma   90.00
#
_symmetry.space_group_name_H-M   'P 1'
#
loop_
_entity.id
_entity.type
_entity.pdbx_description
1 polymer ?
#
loop_
_entity_poly.entity_id
_entity_poly.type
_entity_poly.pdbx_seq_one_letter_code
_entity_poly.pdbx_strand_id
1 'polypeptide(L)' 'MIEFEIIPLALKKTAQRNIQLKWVEQTINSPDQVVEGYEGRQVAQKIYHSSGKKMLLRE' A
#
# COMPACT_ATOMS: atom_id res chain seq x y z
N MET A 1 6.93 -3.94 13.97
CA MET A 1 7.10 -3.02 12.83
C MET A 1 7.94 -3.75 11.83
N ILE A 2 7.43 -3.96 10.61
CA ILE A 2 8.20 -4.56 9.54
C ILE A 2 9.05 -3.43 8.96
N GLU A 3 10.35 -3.59 9.02
CA GLU A 3 11.30 -2.69 8.37
C GLU A 3 11.40 -3.12 6.90
N PHE A 4 11.17 -2.20 5.97
CA PHE A 4 11.20 -2.48 4.53
C PHE A 4 11.89 -1.35 3.79
N GLU A 5 12.58 -1.69 2.71
CA GLU A 5 13.24 -0.73 1.82
C GLU A 5 12.41 -0.55 0.55
N ILE A 6 12.18 0.71 0.16
CA ILE A 6 11.45 1.01 -1.08
C ILE A 6 12.45 1.17 -2.21
N ILE A 7 12.47 0.19 -3.11
CA ILE A 7 13.34 0.24 -4.29
C ILE A 7 13.00 1.44 -5.20
N PRO A 8 13.96 1.97 -5.99
CA PRO A 8 13.74 3.14 -6.84
C PRO A 8 12.58 3.01 -7.82
N LEU A 9 12.34 1.80 -8.34
CA LEU A 9 11.22 1.53 -9.25
C LEU A 9 9.86 1.71 -8.55
N ALA A 10 9.76 1.27 -7.29
CA ALA A 10 8.55 1.44 -6.49
C ALA A 10 8.33 2.93 -6.22
N LEU A 11 9.34 3.66 -5.73
CA LEU A 11 9.27 5.12 -5.51
C LEU A 11 8.74 5.87 -6.73
N LYS A 12 9.26 5.56 -7.93
CA LYS A 12 8.82 6.18 -9.18
C LYS A 12 7.34 5.93 -9.45
N LYS A 13 6.85 4.70 -9.25
CA LYS A 13 5.44 4.33 -9.46
C LYS A 13 4.52 4.96 -8.43
N THR A 14 4.94 5.04 -7.17
CA THR A 14 4.15 5.65 -6.08
C THR A 14 3.98 7.15 -6.32
N ALA A 15 5.04 7.84 -6.75
CA ALA A 15 5.00 9.24 -7.13
C ALA A 15 4.07 9.51 -8.34
N GLN A 16 4.13 8.69 -9.39
CA GLN A 16 3.25 8.82 -10.57
C GLN A 16 1.76 8.71 -10.24
N ARG A 17 1.41 7.97 -9.18
CA ARG A 17 0.04 7.76 -8.72
C ARG A 17 -0.37 8.73 -7.61
N ASN A 18 0.51 9.65 -7.24
CA ASN A 18 0.33 10.58 -6.13
C ASN A 18 -0.01 9.87 -4.80
N ILE A 19 0.60 8.71 -4.56
CA ILE A 19 0.45 7.94 -3.32
C ILE A 19 1.58 8.38 -2.37
N GLN A 20 1.23 8.66 -1.11
CA GLN A 20 2.21 9.02 -0.09
C GLN A 20 2.92 7.77 0.42
N LEU A 21 4.25 7.81 0.63
CA LEU A 21 5.01 6.66 1.15
C LEU A 21 4.50 6.20 2.52
N LYS A 22 4.03 7.14 3.34
CA LYS A 22 3.39 6.85 4.63
C LYS A 22 2.18 5.93 4.49
N TRP A 23 1.44 6.00 3.37
CA TRP A 23 0.31 5.10 3.13
C TRP A 23 0.78 3.69 2.82
N VAL A 24 1.87 3.53 2.08
CA VAL A 24 2.48 2.21 1.83
C VAL A 24 2.92 1.61 3.17
N GLU A 25 3.64 2.38 3.99
CA GLU A 25 4.09 1.98 5.33
C GLU A 25 2.93 1.57 6.24
N GLN A 26 1.86 2.38 6.29
CA GLN A 26 0.68 2.08 7.08
C GLN A 26 -0.08 0.84 6.58
N THR A 27 -0.07 0.59 5.27
CA THR A 27 -0.74 -0.58 4.68
C THR A 27 0.02 -1.85 5.02
N ILE A 28 1.35 -1.81 4.99
CA ILE A 28 2.20 -2.96 5.35
C ILE A 28 2.16 -3.24 6.86
N ASN A 29 2.29 -2.20 7.70
CA ASN A 29 2.41 -2.35 9.15
C ASN A 29 1.07 -2.48 9.89
N SER A 30 -0.01 -1.94 9.33
CA SER A 30 -1.32 -1.90 9.98
C SER A 30 -2.44 -1.93 8.94
N PRO A 31 -2.53 -3.00 8.14
CA PRO A 31 -3.59 -3.16 7.15
C PRO A 31 -4.98 -3.20 7.81
N ASP A 32 -5.98 -2.76 7.08
CA ASP A 32 -7.39 -2.94 7.49
C ASP A 32 -7.81 -4.40 7.25
N GLN A 33 -7.26 -5.02 6.21
CA GLN A 33 -7.47 -6.44 5.91
C GLN A 33 -6.26 -7.03 5.16
N VAL A 34 -6.06 -8.34 5.32
CA VAL A 34 -5.11 -9.12 4.54
C VAL A 34 -5.91 -10.19 3.80
N VAL A 35 -5.76 -10.27 2.48
CA VAL A 35 -6.49 -11.23 1.64
C VAL A 35 -5.53 -12.12 0.87
N GLU A 36 -5.98 -13.31 0.52
CA GLU A 36 -5.23 -14.19 -0.37
C GLU A 36 -5.35 -13.68 -1.83
N GLY A 37 -4.19 -13.51 -2.45
CA GLY A 37 -4.01 -13.14 -3.84
C GLY A 37 -3.64 -14.34 -4.71
N TYR A 38 -3.18 -14.06 -5.92
CA TYR A 38 -2.77 -15.11 -6.85
C TYR A 38 -1.58 -15.91 -6.30
N GLU A 39 -1.57 -17.22 -6.53
CA GLU A 39 -0.53 -18.14 -6.06
C GLU A 39 -0.29 -18.12 -4.54
N GLY A 40 -1.34 -17.91 -3.74
CA GLY A 40 -1.26 -17.95 -2.27
C GLY A 40 -0.55 -16.76 -1.64
N ARG A 41 -0.27 -15.70 -2.41
CA ARG A 41 0.33 -14.46 -1.87
C ARG A 41 -0.63 -13.75 -0.95
N GLN A 42 -0.17 -13.32 0.22
CA GLN A 42 -0.96 -12.44 1.07
C GLN A 42 -0.83 -11.00 0.57
N VAL A 43 -1.96 -10.30 0.44
CA VAL A 43 -2.03 -8.90 0.00
C VAL A 43 -2.64 -8.08 1.12
N ALA A 44 -1.84 -7.17 1.67
CA ALA A 44 -2.25 -6.20 2.67
C ALA A 44 -3.07 -5.09 2.00
N GLN A 45 -4.19 -4.72 2.59
CA GLN A 45 -5.06 -3.69 2.03
C GLN A 45 -5.47 -2.66 3.08
N LYS A 46 -5.55 -1.41 2.63
CA LYS A 46 -5.96 -0.28 3.48
C LYS A 46 -6.75 0.76 2.69
N ILE A 47 -7.81 1.28 3.29
CA ILE A 47 -8.66 2.30 2.68
C ILE A 47 -8.19 3.69 3.12
N TYR A 48 -7.99 4.56 2.14
CA TYR A 48 -7.64 5.95 2.35
C TYR A 48 -8.73 6.87 1.79
N HIS A 49 -8.92 8.00 2.44
CA HIS A 49 -9.81 9.06 1.97
C HIS A 49 -8.98 10.17 1.36
N SER A 50 -9.11 10.38 0.05
CA SER A 50 -8.38 11.41 -0.70
C SER A 50 -9.33 12.16 -1.61
N SER A 51 -9.29 13.49 -1.57
CA SER A 51 -10.07 14.36 -2.49
C SER A 51 -11.55 13.98 -2.57
N GLY A 52 -12.17 13.65 -1.43
CA GLY A 52 -13.57 13.24 -1.35
C GLY A 52 -13.90 11.84 -1.88
N LYS A 53 -12.90 11.05 -2.28
CA LYS A 53 -13.05 9.67 -2.75
C LYS A 53 -12.38 8.68 -1.79
N LYS A 54 -12.94 7.48 -1.70
CA LYS A 54 -12.30 6.33 -1.06
C LYS A 54 -11.37 5.67 -2.06
N MET A 55 -10.13 5.42 -1.65
CA MET A 55 -9.11 4.73 -2.41
C MET A 55 -8.67 3.48 -1.65
N LEU A 56 -8.51 2.37 -2.35
CA LEU A 56 -7.98 1.13 -1.78
C LEU A 56 -6.52 0.97 -2.21
N LEU A 57 -5.60 0.97 -1.25
CA LEU A 57 -4.21 0.60 -1.48
C LEU A 57 -4.01 -0.88 -1.20
N ARG A 58 -3.19 -1.55 -2.03
CA ARG A 58 -2.93 -2.99 -1.99
C ARG A 58 -1.42 -3.20 -2.10
N GLU A 59 -0.80 -3.76 -1.07
CA GLU A 59 0.65 -4.00 -0.97
C GLU A 59 0.96 -5.46 -0.63
#